data_AF-A0A7Y5MEC1-F1
#
_entry.id   AF-A0A7Y5MEC1-F1
#
_cell.length_a   1.000
_cell.length_b   1.000
_cell.length_c   1.000
_cell.angle_alpha   90.00
_cell.angle_beta   90.00
_cell.angle_gamma   90.00
#
_symmetry.space_group_name_H-M   'P 1'
#
loop_
_entity.id
_entity.type
_entity.pdbx_description
1 polymer ?
#
loop_
_entity_poly.entity_id
_entity_poly.type
_entity_poly.pdbx_seq_one_letter_code
_entity_poly.pdbx_strand_id
1 'polypeptide(L)'
;MPVLLNDTLSVILIATAVVLLFAFGYAYVILSSSRRIVQEQHRRIDELRRSEERYKALFMNSLAGMMKFSFSPFIVLETNQTILEMFNVTTDYELQRLLSDLPNGQTKRIETVLHAKGTIDAMEIEFPTPTGIKRRFLFSAKREEGTNLAHAVVILMTAERLIG
;
A
#
# COMPACT_ATOMS: atom_id res chain seq x y z
N MET A 1 -19.87 13.89 76.90
CA MET A 1 -20.40 13.52 75.58
C MET A 1 -19.86 14.30 74.36
N PRO A 2 -18.87 15.22 74.41
CA PRO A 2 -18.34 15.84 73.17
C PRO A 2 -17.15 15.09 72.53
N VAL A 3 -16.43 14.25 73.29
CA VAL A 3 -15.18 13.59 72.81
C VAL A 3 -15.44 12.54 71.71
N LEU A 4 -16.51 11.74 71.84
CA LEU A 4 -16.85 10.68 70.86
C LEU A 4 -17.28 11.23 69.48
N LEU A 5 -17.82 12.46 69.43
CA LEU A 5 -18.25 13.08 68.17
C LEU A 5 -17.05 13.54 67.32
N ASN A 6 -15.96 13.95 67.98
CA ASN A 6 -14.74 14.41 67.31
C ASN A 6 -13.98 13.24 66.65
N ASP A 7 -13.93 12.09 67.32
CA ASP A 7 -13.24 10.90 66.81
C ASP A 7 -13.96 10.35 65.57
N THR A 8 -15.29 10.30 65.57
CA THR A 8 -16.08 9.82 64.42
C THR A 8 -15.98 10.76 63.20
N LEU A 9 -15.99 12.08 63.41
CA LEU A 9 -15.78 13.07 62.35
C LEU A 9 -14.38 12.95 61.73
N SER A 10 -13.34 12.70 62.54
CA SER A 10 -11.97 12.53 62.06
C SER A 10 -11.81 11.30 61.15
N VAL A 11 -12.46 10.18 61.50
CA VAL A 11 -12.43 8.95 60.70
C VAL A 11 -13.15 9.14 59.36
N ILE A 12 -14.31 9.81 59.35
CA ILE A 12 -15.04 10.11 58.11
C ILE A 12 -14.19 10.99 57.19
N LEU A 13 -13.56 12.03 57.74
CA LEU A 13 -12.73 12.96 56.96
C LEU A 13 -11.54 12.24 56.31
N ILE A 14 -10.87 11.35 57.05
CA ILE A 14 -9.78 10.52 56.52
C ILE A 14 -10.29 9.57 55.43
N ALA A 15 -11.41 8.88 55.66
CA ALA A 15 -11.99 7.97 54.68
C ALA A 15 -12.39 8.69 53.38
N THR A 16 -13.02 9.87 53.48
CA THR A 16 -13.35 10.69 52.31
C THR A 16 -12.10 11.16 51.57
N ALA A 17 -11.05 11.59 52.29
CA ALA A 17 -9.79 12.00 51.66
C ALA A 17 -9.13 10.84 50.90
N VAL A 18 -9.14 9.62 51.46
CA VAL A 18 -8.61 8.42 50.80
C VAL A 18 -9.41 8.09 49.54
N VAL A 19 -10.75 8.13 49.61
CA VAL A 19 -11.61 7.88 48.43
C VAL A 19 -11.35 8.91 47.34
N LEU A 20 -11.23 10.20 47.69
CA LEU A 20 -10.93 11.27 46.73
C LEU A 20 -9.55 11.09 46.10
N LEU A 21 -8.55 10.67 46.87
CA LEU A 21 -7.20 10.40 46.36
C LEU A 21 -7.21 9.25 45.33
N PHE A 22 -7.94 8.17 45.62
CA PHE A 22 -8.11 7.07 44.67
C PHE A 22 -8.90 7.51 43.43
N ALA A 23 -9.98 8.27 43.59
CA ALA A 23 -10.78 8.79 42.47
C ALA A 23 -9.94 9.70 41.56
N PHE A 24 -9.12 10.57 42.15
CA PHE A 24 -8.22 11.45 41.40
C PHE A 24 -7.13 10.68 40.69
N GLY A 25 -6.51 9.70 41.35
CA GLY A 25 -5.53 8.79 40.73
C GLY A 25 -6.14 8.02 39.56
N TYR A 26 -7.35 7.50 39.71
CA TYR A 26 -8.07 6.79 38.66
C TYR A 26 -8.40 7.69 37.46
N ALA A 27 -8.94 8.89 37.72
CA ALA A 27 -9.21 9.89 36.68
C ALA A 27 -7.93 10.29 35.92
N TYR A 28 -6.82 10.48 36.65
CA TYR A 28 -5.52 10.79 36.06
C TYR A 28 -5.03 9.67 35.13
N VAL A 29 -5.15 8.40 35.56
CA VAL A 29 -4.79 7.24 34.74
C VAL A 29 -5.63 7.19 33.45
N ILE A 30 -6.95 7.37 33.53
CA ILE A 30 -7.83 7.38 32.36
C ILE A 30 -7.44 8.49 31.37
N LEU A 31 -7.26 9.72 31.85
CA LEU A 31 -6.88 10.86 31.01
C LEU A 31 -5.54 10.63 30.31
N SER A 32 -4.56 10.09 31.03
CA SER A 32 -3.24 9.79 30.46
C SER A 32 -3.30 8.68 29.42
N SER A 33 -4.10 7.64 29.65
CA SER A 33 -4.29 6.52 28.73
C SER A 33 -5.00 6.97 27.44
N SER A 34 -6.08 7.74 27.57
CA SER A 34 -6.83 8.25 26.42
C SER A 34 -5.97 9.13 25.51
N ARG A 35 -5.15 10.02 26.09
CA ARG A 35 -4.20 10.84 25.32
C ARG A 35 -3.20 10.01 24.52
N ARG A 36 -2.65 8.95 25.12
CA ARG A 36 -1.71 8.04 24.44
C ARG A 36 -2.37 7.32 23.27
N ILE A 37 -3.58 6.81 23.44
CA ILE A 37 -4.32 6.11 22.37
C ILE A 37 -4.56 7.07 21.19
N VAL A 38 -5.04 8.29 21.47
CA VAL A 38 -5.30 9.28 20.42
C VAL A 38 -4.01 9.68 19.70
N GLN A 39 -2.92 9.93 20.43
CA GLN A 39 -1.61 10.26 19.84
C GLN A 39 -1.08 9.13 18.96
N GLU A 40 -1.17 7.88 19.42
CA GLU A 40 -0.74 6.71 18.67
C GLU A 40 -1.56 6.53 17.39
N GLN A 41 -2.88 6.74 17.45
CA GLN A 41 -3.74 6.69 16.26
C GLN A 41 -3.37 7.78 15.24
N HIS A 42 -3.17 9.03 15.70
CA HIS A 42 -2.78 10.12 14.81
C HIS A 42 -1.43 9.83 14.14
N ARG A 43 -0.46 9.35 14.92
CA ARG A 43 0.85 8.97 14.39
C ARG A 43 0.75 7.90 13.31
N ARG A 44 -0.07 6.87 13.51
CA ARG A 44 -0.28 5.81 12.50
C ARG A 44 -0.95 6.34 11.23
N ILE A 45 -1.93 7.24 11.37
CA ILE A 45 -2.60 7.87 10.23
C ILE A 45 -1.61 8.74 9.45
N ASP A 46 -0.77 9.52 10.13
CA ASP A 46 0.22 10.38 9.49
C ASP A 46 1.33 9.56 8.83
N GLU A 47 1.80 8.49 9.46
CA GLU A 47 2.75 7.56 8.86
C GLU A 47 2.17 6.89 7.61
N LEU A 48 0.90 6.46 7.66
CA LEU A 48 0.19 5.92 6.50
C LEU A 48 0.10 6.95 5.37
N ARG A 49 -0.39 8.16 5.65
CA ARG A 49 -0.50 9.24 4.66
C ARG A 49 0.83 9.57 4.01
N ARG A 50 1.90 9.71 4.80
CA ARG A 50 3.25 9.97 4.26
C ARG A 50 3.75 8.82 3.40
N SER A 51 3.46 7.58 3.78
CA SER A 51 3.83 6.41 2.98
C SER A 51 3.06 6.37 1.66
N GLU A 52 1.76 6.70 1.66
CA GLU A 52 0.92 6.78 0.45
C GLU A 52 1.37 7.92 -0.48
N GLU A 53 1.66 9.09 0.06
CA GLU A 53 2.19 10.23 -0.71
C GLU A 53 3.53 9.88 -1.36
N ARG A 54 4.43 9.23 -0.61
CA ARG A 54 5.71 8.76 -1.14
C ARG A 54 5.51 7.70 -2.23
N TYR A 55 4.61 6.75 -2.03
CA TYR A 55 4.27 5.75 -3.03
C TYR A 55 3.73 6.41 -4.30
N LYS A 56 2.73 7.30 -4.18
CA LYS A 56 2.17 8.04 -5.32
C LYS A 56 3.23 8.84 -6.06
N ALA A 57 4.13 9.51 -5.34
CA ALA A 57 5.21 10.27 -5.95
C ALA A 57 6.18 9.38 -6.74
N LEU A 58 6.56 8.22 -6.20
CA LEU A 58 7.42 7.26 -6.90
C LEU A 58 6.72 6.63 -8.10
N PHE A 59 5.45 6.27 -7.95
CA PHE A 59 4.64 5.66 -9.01
C PHE A 59 4.45 6.61 -10.20
N MET A 60 4.02 7.85 -9.93
CA MET A 60 3.70 8.85 -10.97
C MET A 60 4.94 9.42 -11.67
N ASN A 61 6.08 9.55 -10.97
CA ASN A 61 7.31 10.16 -11.52
C ASN A 61 8.37 9.13 -11.96
N SER A 62 8.05 7.84 -11.96
CA SER A 62 8.98 6.79 -12.38
C SER A 62 9.24 6.82 -13.89
N LEU A 63 10.50 6.70 -14.31
CA LEU A 63 10.88 6.52 -15.72
C LEU A 63 10.56 5.12 -16.27
N ALA A 64 10.25 4.16 -15.40
CA ALA A 64 9.72 2.87 -15.79
C ALA A 64 8.18 2.91 -15.81
N GLY A 65 7.59 2.20 -16.76
CA GLY A 65 6.16 1.98 -16.78
C GLY A 65 5.76 1.12 -15.58
N MET A 66 4.75 1.53 -14.83
CA MET A 66 4.26 0.79 -13.67
C MET A 66 2.76 0.57 -13.80
N MET A 67 2.29 -0.58 -13.36
CA MET A 67 0.87 -0.85 -13.27
C MET A 67 0.52 -1.77 -12.11
N LYS A 68 -0.65 -1.56 -11.52
CA LYS A 68 -1.31 -2.50 -10.64
C LYS A 68 -2.34 -3.26 -11.46
N PHE A 69 -2.35 -4.59 -11.34
CA PHE A 69 -3.29 -5.43 -12.08
C PHE A 69 -3.72 -6.65 -11.25
N SER A 70 -4.93 -7.13 -11.49
CA SER A 70 -5.35 -8.48 -11.13
C SER A 70 -4.77 -9.44 -12.18
N PHE A 71 -4.22 -10.57 -11.76
CA PHE A 71 -3.69 -11.59 -12.68
C PHE A 71 -4.62 -12.80 -12.86
N SER A 72 -5.76 -12.84 -12.14
CA SER A 72 -6.80 -13.86 -12.29
C SER A 72 -8.18 -13.29 -11.91
N PRO A 73 -8.96 -12.75 -12.88
CA PRO A 73 -8.64 -12.54 -14.30
C PRO A 73 -7.66 -11.38 -14.53
N PHE A 74 -7.06 -11.31 -15.73
CA PHE A 74 -6.13 -10.24 -16.10
C PHE A 74 -6.84 -8.89 -16.29
N ILE A 75 -6.75 -8.00 -15.29
CA ILE A 75 -7.41 -6.69 -15.28
C ILE A 75 -6.44 -5.62 -14.76
N VAL A 76 -6.16 -4.60 -15.57
CA VAL A 76 -5.43 -3.39 -15.19
C VAL A 76 -6.31 -2.55 -14.26
N LEU A 77 -5.76 -2.16 -13.12
CA LEU A 77 -6.44 -1.40 -12.08
C LEU A 77 -5.90 0.02 -11.93
N GLU A 78 -4.58 0.18 -12.09
CA GLU A 78 -3.91 1.47 -11.97
C GLU A 78 -2.67 1.46 -12.85
N THR A 79 -2.37 2.60 -13.48
CA THR A 79 -1.17 2.77 -14.30
C THR A 79 -0.52 4.11 -14.02
N ASN A 80 0.80 4.17 -14.21
CA ASN A 80 1.48 5.46 -14.24
C ASN A 80 1.49 6.04 -15.66
N GLN A 81 1.75 7.34 -15.78
CA GLN A 81 1.75 8.00 -17.08
C GLN A 81 2.77 7.37 -18.05
N THR A 82 3.91 6.93 -17.54
CA THR A 82 4.99 6.36 -18.35
C THR A 82 4.62 5.06 -19.05
N ILE A 83 3.84 4.17 -18.44
CA ILE A 83 3.42 2.94 -19.13
C ILE A 83 2.45 3.27 -20.28
N LEU A 84 1.55 4.24 -20.08
CA LEU A 84 0.64 4.69 -21.13
C LEU A 84 1.43 5.26 -22.32
N GLU A 85 2.45 6.08 -22.05
CA GLU A 85 3.37 6.61 -23.06
C GLU A 85 4.19 5.52 -23.77
N MET A 86 4.72 4.54 -23.02
CA MET A 86 5.48 3.41 -23.58
C MET A 86 4.65 2.61 -24.60
N PHE A 87 3.36 2.46 -24.33
CA PHE A 87 2.41 1.77 -25.20
C PHE A 87 1.66 2.72 -26.14
N ASN A 88 1.96 4.01 -26.16
CA ASN A 88 1.29 5.03 -26.99
C ASN A 88 -0.26 4.98 -26.88
N VAL A 89 -0.73 4.85 -25.65
CA VAL A 89 -2.15 4.88 -25.26
C VAL A 89 -2.36 6.01 -24.25
N THR A 90 -3.62 6.37 -24.02
CA THR A 90 -4.00 7.51 -23.16
C THR A 90 -4.82 7.09 -21.94
N THR A 91 -5.34 5.86 -21.92
CA THR A 91 -6.20 5.37 -20.84
C THR A 91 -5.87 3.95 -20.42
N ASP A 92 -6.16 3.63 -19.16
CA ASP A 92 -6.06 2.27 -18.61
C ASP A 92 -6.91 1.27 -19.40
N TYR A 93 -8.04 1.72 -19.97
CA TYR A 93 -8.91 0.90 -20.81
C TYR A 93 -8.25 0.52 -22.14
N GLU A 94 -7.59 1.48 -22.80
CA GLU A 94 -6.83 1.22 -24.02
C GLU A 94 -5.66 0.27 -23.75
N LEU A 95 -4.95 0.47 -22.63
CA LEU A 95 -3.90 -0.44 -22.20
C LEU A 95 -4.46 -1.85 -21.93
N GLN A 96 -5.55 -1.96 -21.18
CA GLN A 96 -6.23 -3.24 -20.90
C GLN A 96 -6.56 -3.97 -22.21
N ARG A 97 -7.12 -3.27 -23.20
CA ARG A 97 -7.46 -3.87 -24.49
C ARG A 97 -6.23 -4.38 -25.22
N LEU A 98 -5.17 -3.57 -25.29
CA LEU A 98 -3.91 -3.94 -25.94
C LEU A 98 -3.26 -5.16 -25.28
N LEU A 99 -3.28 -5.23 -23.94
CA LEU A 99 -2.75 -6.37 -23.19
C LEU A 99 -3.65 -7.62 -23.28
N SER A 100 -4.96 -7.44 -23.46
CA SER A 100 -5.92 -8.55 -23.62
C SER A 100 -5.80 -9.22 -24.99
N ASP A 101 -5.36 -8.49 -26.01
CA ASP A 101 -5.09 -9.01 -27.36
C ASP A 101 -3.79 -9.83 -27.43
N LEU A 102 -3.04 -9.95 -26.32
CA LEU A 102 -1.90 -10.84 -26.24
C LEU A 102 -2.29 -12.30 -26.49
N PRO A 103 -1.40 -13.11 -27.10
CA PRO A 103 -1.63 -14.54 -27.19
C PRO A 103 -1.88 -15.15 -25.81
N ASN A 104 -2.98 -15.90 -25.67
CA ASN A 104 -3.43 -16.56 -24.42
C ASN A 104 -2.33 -17.35 -23.67
N GLY A 105 -1.22 -17.71 -24.33
CA GLY A 105 -0.08 -18.37 -23.70
C GLY A 105 0.73 -17.47 -22.75
N GLN A 106 0.83 -16.15 -23.03
CA GLN A 106 1.61 -15.24 -22.19
C GLN A 106 0.89 -14.90 -20.89
N THR A 107 -0.40 -14.57 -20.95
CA THR A 107 -1.22 -14.26 -19.77
C THR A 107 -1.30 -15.45 -18.82
N LYS A 108 -1.55 -16.67 -19.33
CA LYS A 108 -1.52 -17.91 -18.54
C LYS A 108 -0.16 -18.19 -17.89
N ARG A 109 0.94 -17.87 -18.58
CA ARG A 109 2.29 -18.02 -18.02
C ARG A 109 2.51 -17.04 -16.86
N ILE A 110 2.11 -15.78 -17.01
CA ILE A 110 2.18 -14.77 -15.95
C ILE A 110 1.37 -15.22 -14.74
N GLU A 111 0.13 -15.63 -14.95
CA GLU A 111 -0.77 -16.15 -13.93
C GLU A 111 -0.14 -17.34 -13.18
N THR A 112 0.37 -18.34 -13.92
CA THR A 112 1.00 -19.54 -13.35
C THR A 112 2.20 -19.19 -12.48
N VAL A 113 3.08 -18.30 -12.95
CA VAL A 113 4.29 -17.92 -12.21
C VAL A 113 3.95 -17.10 -10.97
N LEU A 114 2.99 -16.17 -11.05
CA LEU A 114 2.55 -15.39 -9.89
C LEU A 114 1.82 -16.25 -8.84
N HIS A 115 1.07 -17.27 -9.26
CA HIS A 115 0.50 -18.23 -8.33
C HIS A 115 1.57 -19.08 -7.63
N ALA A 116 2.56 -19.57 -8.37
CA ALA A 116 3.56 -20.50 -7.84
C ALA A 116 4.68 -19.81 -7.03
N LYS A 117 5.18 -18.66 -7.51
CA LYS A 117 6.35 -17.97 -6.93
C LYS A 117 6.01 -16.61 -6.30
N GLY A 118 4.86 -16.03 -6.61
CA GLY A 118 4.50 -14.67 -6.20
C GLY A 118 5.33 -13.56 -6.85
N THR A 119 6.32 -13.90 -7.66
CA THR A 119 7.25 -12.94 -8.30
C THR A 119 7.63 -13.40 -9.70
N ILE A 120 7.81 -12.42 -10.58
CA ILE A 120 8.39 -12.56 -11.91
C ILE A 120 9.55 -11.57 -11.96
N ASP A 121 10.76 -12.08 -12.09
CA ASP A 121 11.96 -11.26 -12.18
C ASP A 121 12.35 -11.11 -13.65
N ALA A 122 12.35 -9.86 -14.14
CA ALA A 122 12.99 -9.47 -15.38
C ALA A 122 12.70 -10.39 -16.58
N MET A 123 11.42 -10.73 -16.79
CA MET A 123 10.99 -11.53 -17.93
C MET A 123 10.98 -10.66 -19.19
N GLU A 124 11.71 -11.08 -20.21
CA GLU A 124 11.66 -10.41 -21.51
C GLU A 124 10.39 -10.78 -22.27
N ILE A 125 9.67 -9.77 -22.73
CA ILE A 125 8.43 -9.93 -23.48
C ILE A 125 8.46 -9.02 -24.70
N GLU A 126 8.06 -9.55 -25.86
CA GLU A 126 7.84 -8.77 -27.06
C GLU A 126 6.37 -8.35 -27.16
N PHE A 127 6.16 -7.04 -27.27
CA PHE A 127 4.84 -6.46 -27.43
C PHE A 127 4.76 -5.68 -28.74
N PRO A 128 3.71 -5.88 -29.56
CA PRO A 128 3.37 -4.93 -30.62
C PRO A 128 2.91 -3.62 -29.98
N THR A 129 3.53 -2.51 -30.37
CA THR A 129 2.99 -1.18 -30.09
C THR A 129 1.78 -0.91 -30.98
N PRO A 130 0.90 0.06 -30.66
CA PRO A 130 -0.23 0.43 -31.53
C PRO A 130 0.18 0.82 -32.95
N THR A 131 1.44 1.21 -33.17
CA THR A 131 2.00 1.51 -34.49
C THR A 131 2.38 0.25 -35.28
N GLY A 132 2.19 -0.95 -34.72
CA GLY A 132 2.54 -2.24 -35.31
C GLY A 132 4.01 -2.64 -35.12
N ILE A 133 4.85 -1.77 -34.56
CA ILE A 133 6.26 -2.07 -34.32
C ILE A 133 6.38 -2.93 -33.05
N LYS A 134 6.99 -4.11 -33.17
CA LYS A 134 7.33 -4.93 -32.02
C LYS A 134 8.49 -4.31 -31.25
N ARG A 135 8.31 -4.15 -29.94
CA ARG A 135 9.35 -3.70 -29.02
C ARG A 135 9.57 -4.75 -27.94
N ARG A 136 10.81 -4.87 -27.47
CA ARG A 136 11.19 -5.74 -26.36
C ARG A 136 11.06 -4.96 -25.06
N PHE A 137 10.39 -5.57 -24.10
CA PHE A 137 10.19 -5.01 -22.78
C PHE A 137 10.72 -6.00 -21.75
N LEU A 138 11.33 -5.45 -20.71
CA LEU A 138 11.61 -6.17 -19.49
C LEU A 138 10.42 -6.01 -18.56
N PHE A 139 9.78 -7.12 -18.20
CA PHE A 139 8.60 -7.18 -17.35
C PHE A 139 8.97 -7.84 -16.03
N SER A 140 8.79 -7.12 -14.93
CA SER A 140 8.87 -7.67 -13.59
C SER A 140 7.54 -7.48 -12.88
N ALA A 141 7.11 -8.44 -12.08
CA ALA A 141 5.88 -8.32 -11.31
C ALA A 141 6.00 -8.98 -9.95
N LYS A 142 5.37 -8.38 -8.95
CA LYS A 142 5.27 -8.93 -7.60
C LYS A 142 3.83 -8.96 -7.13
N ARG A 143 3.40 -10.12 -6.68
CA ARG A 143 2.08 -10.37 -6.10
C ARG A 143 1.98 -9.74 -4.71
N GLU A 144 0.81 -9.19 -4.42
CA GLU A 144 0.39 -8.74 -3.10
C GLU A 144 -0.12 -9.94 -2.29
N GLU A 145 0.42 -10.12 -1.09
CA GLU A 145 0.21 -11.32 -0.27
C GLU A 145 -1.27 -11.55 0.04
N GLY A 146 -1.72 -12.80 -0.12
CA GLY A 146 -3.12 -13.18 0.13
C GLY A 146 -4.14 -12.69 -0.91
N THR A 147 -3.72 -11.98 -1.97
CA THR A 147 -4.63 -11.44 -3.00
C THR A 147 -4.28 -11.96 -4.40
N ASN A 148 -5.11 -11.64 -5.40
CA ASN A 148 -4.80 -11.84 -6.82
C ASN A 148 -4.27 -10.57 -7.49
N LEU A 149 -3.78 -9.61 -6.69
CA LEU A 149 -3.25 -8.35 -7.16
C LEU A 149 -1.73 -8.46 -7.31
N ALA A 150 -1.18 -7.79 -8.31
CA ALA A 150 0.24 -7.67 -8.53
C ALA A 150 0.61 -6.26 -8.99
N HIS A 151 1.83 -5.84 -8.64
CA HIS A 151 2.45 -4.61 -9.13
C HIS A 151 3.51 -5.00 -10.15
N ALA A 152 3.38 -4.49 -11.37
CA ALA A 152 4.33 -4.69 -12.44
C ALA A 152 5.16 -3.44 -12.70
N VAL A 153 6.42 -3.67 -13.06
CA VAL A 153 7.34 -2.69 -13.61
C VAL A 153 7.73 -3.16 -15.00
N VAL A 154 7.59 -2.26 -15.97
CA VAL A 154 7.82 -2.49 -17.40
C VAL A 154 8.86 -1.49 -17.86
N ILE A 155 9.94 -1.99 -18.44
CA ILE A 155 11.03 -1.18 -18.97
C ILE A 155 11.16 -1.49 -20.45
N LEU A 156 11.10 -0.46 -21.30
CA LEU A 156 11.41 -0.61 -22.70
C LEU A 156 12.90 -0.87 -22.86
N MET A 157 13.27 -1.98 -23.49
CA MET A 157 14.66 -2.24 -23.86
C MET A 157 14.97 -1.45 -25.13
N THR A 158 15.82 -0.42 -25.02
CA THR A 158 16.41 0.19 -26.21
C THR A 158 17.27 -0.86 -26.89
N ALA A 159 17.09 -1.04 -28.20
CA ALA A 159 18.03 -1.80 -28.99
C ALA A 159 19.39 -1.11 -28.82
N GLU A 160 20.30 -1.70 -28.05
CA GLU A 160 21.69 -1.32 -28.09
C GLU A 160 22.10 -1.37 -29.56
N ARG A 161 22.52 -0.21 -30.10
CA ARG A 161 23.48 -0.27 -31.20
C ARG A 161 24.61 -1.13 -30.65
N LEU A 162 24.75 -2.33 -31.19
CA LEU A 162 26.01 -3.03 -31.24
C LEU A 162 27.02 -2.04 -31.84
N ILE A 163 27.64 -1.23 -30.99
CA ILE A 163 28.85 -0.50 -31.34
C ILE A 163 29.93 -1.56 -31.23
N GLY A 164 30.49 -1.92 -32.39
CA GLY A 164 31.53 -2.92 -32.53
C GLY A 164 32.88 -2.49 -31.95
#